data_AF-A0A7J3KDQ6-F1
#
_entry.id   AF-A0A7J3KDQ6-F1
#
_cell.length_a   1.000
_cell.length_b   1.000
_cell.length_c   1.000
_cell.angle_alpha   90.00
_cell.angle_beta   90.00
_cell.angle_gamma   90.00
#
_symmetry.space_group_name_H-M   'P 1'
#
loop_
_entity.id
_entity.type
_entity.pdbx_description
1 polymer ?
#
loop_
_entity_poly.entity_id
_entity_poly.type
_entity_poly.pdbx_seq_one_letter_code
_entity_poly.pdbx_strand_id
1 'polypeptide(L)'
;MEFFKNHIRKGKSSYIEKYEEAKKLAEKNYSIKEIANILGVSYSAVYQWIKKSKEPKKDKITLFYEFLSKNGPSPLAIIRNNFPKHSELYNSAISRGFKIKRYKLPRIFKEYSIWYYLEGQENSLKERIKIIIDKREEMKNKIAEEIFERLKPI
;
A
#
# COMPACT_ATOMS: atom_id res chain seq x y z
N MET A 1 -12.83 15.83 6.47
CA MET A 1 -11.68 14.99 6.04
C MET A 1 -10.60 15.89 5.47
N GLU A 2 -9.80 16.54 6.33
CA GLU A 2 -8.97 17.68 5.90
C GLU A 2 -7.56 17.65 6.51
N PHE A 3 -6.94 16.47 6.55
CA PHE A 3 -5.62 16.26 7.21
C PHE A 3 -4.44 15.99 6.27
N PHE A 4 -4.60 16.12 4.95
CA PHE A 4 -3.58 15.67 3.98
C PHE A 4 -2.92 16.76 3.11
N LYS A 5 -2.97 18.04 3.48
CA LYS A 5 -2.47 19.11 2.57
C LYS A 5 -1.01 19.53 2.73
N ASN A 6 -0.35 19.39 3.88
CA ASN A 6 0.81 20.28 4.12
C ASN A 6 2.23 19.72 4.17
N HIS A 7 2.51 18.42 4.08
CA HIS A 7 3.91 17.95 4.16
C HIS A 7 4.30 16.82 3.22
N ILE A 8 3.87 16.88 1.95
CA ILE A 8 4.44 16.02 0.90
C ILE A 8 5.26 16.91 -0.04
N ARG A 9 6.58 16.67 -0.11
CA ARG A 9 7.47 17.21 -1.16
C ARG A 9 6.75 17.00 -2.50
N LYS A 10 6.31 18.07 -3.18
CA LYS A 10 5.40 18.06 -4.35
C LYS A 10 5.85 17.03 -5.41
N GLY A 11 5.41 15.79 -5.24
CA GLY A 11 5.74 14.65 -6.09
C GLY A 11 4.58 14.34 -7.02
N LYS A 12 4.71 13.24 -7.79
CA LYS A 12 3.73 12.77 -8.80
C LYS A 12 2.27 12.69 -8.32
N SER A 13 1.98 12.65 -7.01
CA SER A 13 0.60 12.76 -6.48
C SER A 13 -0.08 14.06 -6.91
N SER A 14 0.66 15.19 -6.94
CA SER A 14 0.16 16.46 -7.45
C SER A 14 -0.23 16.40 -8.92
N TYR A 15 0.38 15.51 -9.72
CA TYR A 15 0.06 15.37 -11.14
C TYR A 15 -1.29 14.68 -11.37
N ILE A 16 -1.75 13.81 -10.47
CA ILE A 16 -3.06 13.16 -10.58
C ILE A 16 -4.17 14.15 -10.25
N GLU A 17 -4.01 14.92 -9.17
CA GLU A 17 -4.96 15.98 -8.81
C GLU A 17 -5.09 17.01 -9.94
N LYS A 18 -3.96 17.47 -10.48
CA LYS A 18 -3.93 18.39 -11.64
C LYS A 18 -4.51 17.77 -12.91
N TYR A 19 -4.38 16.47 -13.11
CA TYR A 19 -5.00 15.78 -14.25
C TYR A 19 -6.53 15.78 -14.15
N GLU A 20 -7.07 15.46 -12.97
CA GLU A 20 -8.51 15.50 -12.73
C GLU A 20 -9.08 16.91 -12.85
N GLU A 21 -8.35 17.92 -12.35
CA GLU A 21 -8.72 19.32 -12.51
C GLU A 21 -8.64 19.78 -13.98
N ALA A 22 -7.63 19.33 -14.72
CA ALA A 22 -7.51 19.61 -16.16
C ALA A 22 -8.71 19.08 -16.97
N LYS A 23 -9.23 17.89 -16.63
CA LYS A 23 -10.45 17.35 -17.27
C LYS A 23 -11.65 18.26 -17.04
N LYS A 24 -11.89 18.66 -15.79
CA LYS A 24 -13.01 19.56 -15.43
C LYS A 24 -12.92 20.91 -16.15
N LEU A 25 -11.72 21.44 -16.33
CA LEU A 25 -11.52 22.68 -17.08
C LEU A 25 -11.73 22.48 -18.59
N ALA A 26 -11.31 21.34 -19.14
CA ALA A 26 -11.56 21.00 -20.54
C ALA A 26 -13.06 20.83 -20.84
N GLU A 27 -13.84 20.24 -19.93
CA GLU A 27 -15.31 20.17 -20.01
C GLU A 27 -15.97 21.55 -20.02
N LYS A 28 -15.34 22.54 -19.37
CA LYS A 28 -15.75 23.95 -19.40
C LYS A 28 -15.24 24.72 -20.63
N ASN A 29 -14.73 24.03 -21.64
CA ASN A 29 -14.20 24.58 -22.89
C ASN A 29 -12.97 25.49 -22.75
N TYR A 30 -12.20 25.39 -21.66
CA TYR A 30 -10.91 26.07 -21.59
C TYR A 30 -9.91 25.46 -22.58
N SER A 31 -9.09 26.30 -23.20
CA SER A 31 -8.02 25.86 -24.08
C SER A 31 -6.89 25.19 -23.29
N ILE A 32 -6.14 24.31 -23.96
CA ILE A 32 -4.98 23.61 -23.37
C ILE A 32 -3.97 24.61 -22.78
N LYS A 33 -3.80 25.78 -23.42
CA LYS A 33 -2.90 26.84 -22.96
C LYS A 33 -3.40 27.50 -21.66
N GLU A 34 -4.69 27.78 -21.57
CA GLU A 34 -5.28 28.36 -20.35
C GLU A 34 -5.22 27.38 -19.19
N ILE A 35 -5.56 26.11 -19.43
CA ILE A 35 -5.48 25.05 -18.42
C ILE A 35 -4.05 24.90 -17.90
N ALA A 36 -3.04 24.91 -18.79
CA ALA A 36 -1.64 24.84 -18.42
C ALA A 36 -1.22 26.00 -17.50
N ASN A 37 -1.66 27.21 -17.82
CA ASN A 37 -1.41 28.41 -17.02
C ASN A 37 -2.10 28.34 -15.65
N ILE A 38 -3.39 27.97 -15.61
CA ILE A 38 -4.19 27.85 -14.37
C ILE A 38 -3.55 26.83 -13.41
N LEU A 39 -3.15 25.67 -13.94
CA LEU A 39 -2.61 24.58 -13.14
C LEU A 39 -1.10 24.69 -12.88
N GLY A 40 -0.42 25.67 -13.48
CA GLY A 40 1.02 25.83 -13.40
C GLY A 40 1.78 24.57 -13.85
N VAL A 41 1.44 24.02 -15.02
CA VAL A 41 2.11 22.88 -15.65
C VAL A 41 2.43 23.18 -17.12
N SER A 42 3.26 22.36 -17.76
CA SER A 42 3.60 22.58 -19.16
C SER A 42 2.41 22.30 -20.09
N TYR A 43 2.32 23.07 -21.18
CA TYR A 43 1.35 22.85 -22.27
C TYR A 43 1.36 21.40 -22.74
N SER A 44 2.55 20.81 -22.93
CA SER A 44 2.72 19.43 -23.37
C SER A 44 2.13 18.41 -22.41
N ALA A 45 2.17 18.67 -21.09
CA ALA A 45 1.55 17.79 -20.10
C ALA A 45 0.02 17.78 -20.25
N VAL A 46 -0.60 18.96 -20.28
CA VAL A 46 -2.06 19.10 -20.49
C VAL A 46 -2.48 18.54 -21.84
N TYR A 47 -1.70 18.77 -22.89
CA TYR A 47 -1.97 18.19 -24.21
C TYR A 47 -1.99 16.66 -24.17
N GLN A 48 -1.01 16.03 -23.50
CA GLN A 48 -1.00 14.58 -23.34
C GLN A 48 -2.20 14.06 -22.52
N TRP A 49 -2.61 14.80 -21.51
CA TRP A 49 -3.76 14.45 -20.68
C TRP A 49 -5.09 14.51 -21.42
N ILE A 50 -5.33 15.63 -22.13
CA ILE A 50 -6.64 15.92 -22.72
C ILE A 50 -6.77 15.36 -24.15
N LYS A 51 -5.72 15.45 -24.97
CA LYS A 51 -5.78 15.01 -26.38
C LYS A 51 -5.29 13.59 -26.60
N LYS A 52 -4.35 13.10 -25.78
CA LYS A 52 -3.83 11.72 -25.90
C LYS A 52 -4.35 10.78 -24.81
N SER A 53 -5.29 11.26 -23.97
CA SER A 53 -5.91 10.49 -22.88
C SER A 53 -4.91 9.76 -21.98
N LYS A 54 -3.70 10.33 -21.82
CA LYS A 54 -2.61 9.67 -21.09
C LYS A 54 -2.69 10.02 -19.61
N GLU A 55 -3.37 9.18 -18.85
CA GLU A 55 -3.52 9.36 -17.41
C GLU A 55 -2.18 9.20 -16.66
N PRO A 56 -1.83 10.12 -15.74
CA PRO A 56 -0.69 9.94 -14.86
C PRO A 56 -0.90 8.73 -13.94
N LYS A 57 0.00 7.74 -14.04
CA LYS A 57 -0.04 6.56 -13.17
C LYS A 57 0.32 6.93 -11.73
N LYS A 58 -0.43 6.37 -10.77
CA LYS A 58 -0.05 6.36 -9.35
C LYS A 58 1.35 5.79 -9.18
N ASP A 59 2.14 6.42 -8.32
CA ASP A 59 3.46 5.90 -8.00
C ASP A 59 3.33 4.69 -7.07
N LYS A 60 4.35 3.82 -7.09
CA LYS A 60 4.32 2.54 -6.35
C LYS A 60 4.14 2.71 -4.84
N ILE A 61 4.56 3.84 -4.26
CA ILE A 61 4.40 4.11 -2.82
C ILE A 61 2.95 4.40 -2.50
N THR A 62 2.28 5.23 -3.31
CA THR A 62 0.85 5.49 -3.18
C THR A 62 0.04 4.20 -3.33
N LEU A 63 0.37 3.36 -4.32
CA LEU A 63 -0.26 2.04 -4.46
C LEU A 63 -0.04 1.13 -3.26
N PHE A 64 1.17 1.13 -2.69
CA PHE A 64 1.51 0.36 -1.49
C PHE A 64 0.70 0.83 -0.27
N TYR A 65 0.57 2.14 -0.08
CA TYR A 65 -0.24 2.73 0.98
C TYR A 65 -1.73 2.40 0.80
N GLU A 66 -2.28 2.57 -0.40
CA GLU A 66 -3.68 2.23 -0.72
C GLU A 66 -3.97 0.74 -0.50
N PHE A 67 -3.02 -0.14 -0.84
CA PHE A 67 -3.14 -1.56 -0.57
C PHE A 67 -3.29 -1.83 0.94
N LEU A 68 -2.44 -1.22 1.78
CA LEU A 68 -2.52 -1.37 3.22
C LEU A 68 -3.76 -0.71 3.82
N SER A 69 -4.24 0.39 3.24
CA SER A 69 -5.48 1.03 3.69
C SER A 69 -6.69 0.13 3.46
N LYS A 70 -6.71 -0.65 2.37
CA LYS A 70 -7.85 -1.52 2.03
C LYS A 70 -7.75 -2.92 2.65
N ASN A 71 -6.54 -3.49 2.67
CA ASN A 71 -6.32 -4.90 3.02
C ASN A 71 -5.46 -5.09 4.28
N GLY A 72 -4.80 -4.01 4.74
CA GLY A 72 -3.92 -4.04 5.90
C GLY A 72 -4.69 -4.26 7.20
N PRO A 73 -4.01 -4.71 8.26
CA PRO A 73 -2.59 -5.07 8.33
C PRO A 73 -2.29 -6.37 7.56
N SER A 74 -1.14 -6.46 6.89
CA SER A 74 -0.82 -7.60 6.00
C SER A 74 0.58 -8.18 6.21
N PRO A 75 0.73 -9.52 6.15
CA PRO A 75 2.03 -10.19 6.23
C PRO A 75 2.83 -10.02 4.95
N LEU A 76 4.15 -10.20 5.06
CA LEU A 76 5.09 -10.18 3.95
C LEU A 76 4.71 -11.20 2.86
N ALA A 77 4.22 -12.38 3.22
CA ALA A 77 3.73 -13.39 2.27
C ALA A 77 2.73 -12.80 1.25
N ILE A 78 1.80 -11.94 1.69
CA ILE A 78 0.80 -11.30 0.83
C ILE A 78 1.41 -10.09 0.10
N ILE A 79 2.21 -9.30 0.83
CA ILE A 79 2.80 -8.06 0.32
C ILE A 79 3.79 -8.34 -0.81
N ARG A 80 4.61 -9.38 -0.69
CA ARG A 80 5.68 -9.71 -1.65
C ARG A 80 5.15 -9.98 -3.05
N ASN A 81 3.98 -10.62 -3.15
CA ASN A 81 3.34 -10.94 -4.43
C ASN A 81 2.93 -9.68 -5.21
N ASN A 82 2.46 -8.65 -4.51
CA ASN A 82 2.04 -7.38 -5.11
C ASN A 82 3.19 -6.37 -5.21
N PHE A 83 4.16 -6.46 -4.29
CA PHE A 83 5.24 -5.50 -4.11
C PHE A 83 6.58 -6.21 -3.82
N PRO A 84 7.25 -6.78 -4.84
CA PRO A 84 8.50 -7.52 -4.64
C PRO A 84 9.61 -6.73 -3.94
N LYS A 85 9.70 -5.42 -4.22
CA LYS A 85 10.62 -4.46 -3.58
C LYS A 85 10.03 -3.79 -2.34
N HIS A 86 9.20 -4.50 -1.57
CA HIS A 86 8.47 -3.97 -0.41
C HIS A 86 9.35 -3.23 0.60
N SER A 87 10.60 -3.67 0.84
CA SER A 87 11.50 -3.02 1.81
C SER A 87 11.93 -1.63 1.32
N GLU A 88 12.29 -1.50 0.04
CA GLU A 88 12.63 -0.21 -0.57
C GLU A 88 11.42 0.73 -0.56
N LEU A 89 10.23 0.18 -0.90
CA LEU A 89 8.97 0.93 -0.89
C LEU A 89 8.61 1.43 0.50
N TYR A 90 8.72 0.57 1.52
CA TYR A 90 8.51 0.95 2.92
C TYR A 90 9.44 2.08 3.35
N ASN A 91 10.75 1.93 3.14
CA ASN A 91 11.72 2.96 3.54
C ASN A 91 11.46 4.29 2.81
N SER A 92 11.11 4.22 1.53
CA SER A 92 10.76 5.40 0.74
C SER A 92 9.42 6.02 1.17
N ALA A 93 8.48 5.23 1.69
CA ALA A 93 7.22 5.73 2.22
C ALA A 93 7.45 6.48 3.54
N ILE A 94 8.26 5.92 4.44
CA ILE A 94 8.65 6.57 5.70
C ILE A 94 9.34 7.90 5.44
N SER A 95 10.30 7.93 4.50
CA SER A 95 11.03 9.18 4.17
C SER A 95 10.12 10.26 3.56
N ARG A 96 8.98 9.87 2.99
CA ARG A 96 7.93 10.78 2.48
C ARG A 96 6.86 11.12 3.53
N GLY A 97 7.01 10.67 4.77
CA GLY A 97 6.09 10.99 5.87
C GLY A 97 4.83 10.14 5.90
N PHE A 98 4.74 9.04 5.14
CA PHE A 98 3.61 8.13 5.26
C PHE A 98 3.65 7.41 6.60
N LYS A 99 2.49 7.32 7.26
CA LYS A 99 2.29 6.67 8.57
C LYS A 99 2.20 5.15 8.45
N ILE A 100 3.15 4.52 7.76
CA ILE A 100 3.28 3.07 7.64
C ILE A 100 4.19 2.58 8.77
N LYS A 101 3.84 1.46 9.38
CA LYS A 101 4.65 0.79 10.42
C LYS A 101 4.92 -0.65 10.00
N ARG A 102 5.94 -1.25 10.63
CA ARG A 102 6.32 -2.65 10.41
C ARG A 102 6.45 -3.39 11.74
N TYR A 103 5.80 -4.53 11.86
CA TYR A 103 5.90 -5.42 13.01
C TYR A 103 6.67 -6.70 12.66
N LYS A 104 7.39 -7.27 13.63
CA LYS A 104 8.20 -8.47 13.45
C LYS A 104 7.84 -9.52 14.49
N LEU A 105 7.39 -10.68 14.00
CA LEU A 105 7.22 -11.92 14.74
C LEU A 105 8.51 -12.76 14.70
N PRO A 106 8.63 -13.80 15.53
CA PRO A 106 9.76 -14.73 15.50
C PRO A 106 9.96 -15.36 14.11
N ARG A 107 11.23 -15.69 13.78
CA ARG A 107 11.62 -16.21 12.46
C ARG A 107 10.93 -17.53 12.08
N ILE A 108 10.42 -18.28 13.06
CA ILE A 108 9.69 -19.54 12.83
C ILE A 108 8.46 -19.36 11.94
N PHE A 109 7.90 -18.14 11.88
CA PHE A 109 6.77 -17.80 11.01
C PHE A 109 7.18 -17.47 9.56
N LYS A 110 8.46 -17.54 9.19
CA LYS A 110 8.99 -17.31 7.82
C LYS A 110 8.42 -16.05 7.17
N GLU A 111 7.70 -16.16 6.06
CA GLU A 111 7.12 -15.01 5.35
C GLU A 111 5.93 -14.35 6.07
N TYR A 112 5.40 -14.98 7.13
CA TYR A 112 4.45 -14.36 8.05
C TYR A 112 5.14 -13.66 9.22
N SER A 113 6.48 -13.66 9.27
CA SER A 113 7.22 -13.01 10.35
C SER A 113 7.21 -11.48 10.26
N ILE A 114 7.03 -10.91 9.08
CA ILE A 114 7.06 -9.46 8.88
C ILE A 114 5.67 -8.99 8.48
N TRP A 115 5.17 -7.96 9.16
CA TRP A 115 3.86 -7.36 8.89
C TRP A 115 4.01 -5.88 8.58
N TYR A 116 3.31 -5.42 7.57
CA TYR A 116 3.18 -3.99 7.24
C TYR A 116 1.76 -3.54 7.55
N TYR A 117 1.63 -2.35 8.13
CA TYR A 117 0.35 -1.80 8.56
C TYR A 117 0.38 -0.27 8.60
N LEU A 118 -0.78 0.36 8.58
CA LEU A 118 -0.92 1.80 8.78
C LEU A 118 -1.11 2.12 10.26
N GLU A 119 -0.70 3.30 10.68
CA GLU A 119 -1.10 3.85 11.98
C GLU A 119 -2.62 3.86 12.12
N GLY A 120 -3.13 3.36 13.25
CA GLY A 120 -4.56 3.11 13.50
C GLY A 120 -4.99 1.65 13.29
N GLN A 121 -4.15 0.81 12.66
CA GLN A 121 -4.44 -0.62 12.44
C GLN A 121 -3.89 -1.54 13.55
N GLU A 122 -3.43 -1.00 14.68
CA GLU A 122 -2.73 -1.75 15.74
C GLU A 122 -3.60 -2.87 16.35
N ASN A 123 -4.90 -2.64 16.57
CA ASN A 123 -5.79 -3.65 17.14
C ASN A 123 -6.05 -4.79 16.14
N SER A 124 -6.34 -4.45 14.87
CA SER A 124 -6.51 -5.47 13.82
C SER A 124 -5.23 -6.28 13.60
N LEU A 125 -4.06 -5.66 13.77
CA LEU A 125 -2.78 -6.37 13.69
C LEU A 125 -2.68 -7.42 14.78
N LYS A 126 -3.00 -7.06 16.03
CA LYS A 126 -2.98 -7.99 17.17
C LYS A 126 -3.93 -9.16 16.95
N GLU A 127 -5.15 -8.91 16.50
CA GLU A 127 -6.15 -9.95 16.20
C GLU A 127 -5.66 -10.92 15.12
N ARG A 128 -5.16 -10.39 14.00
CA ARG A 128 -4.65 -11.23 12.89
C ARG A 128 -3.44 -12.05 13.29
N ILE A 129 -2.54 -11.48 14.08
CA ILE A 129 -1.37 -12.19 14.61
C ILE A 129 -1.81 -13.30 15.56
N LYS A 130 -2.77 -13.03 16.45
CA LYS A 130 -3.31 -14.03 17.38
C LYS A 130 -3.86 -15.24 16.61
N ILE A 131 -4.69 -15.00 15.60
CA ILE A 131 -5.25 -16.07 14.74
C ILE A 131 -4.15 -16.96 14.15
N ILE A 132 -3.01 -16.38 13.75
CA ILE A 132 -1.90 -17.14 13.14
C ILE A 132 -1.14 -17.94 14.19
N ILE A 133 -0.95 -17.39 15.39
CA ILE A 133 -0.34 -18.10 16.50
C ILE A 133 -1.22 -19.28 16.90
N ASP A 134 -2.51 -19.05 17.14
CA ASP A 134 -3.48 -20.05 17.55
C ASP A 134 -3.56 -21.19 16.52
N LYS A 135 -3.68 -20.86 15.22
CA LYS A 135 -3.68 -21.87 14.14
C LYS A 135 -2.40 -22.69 14.09
N ARG A 136 -1.25 -22.07 14.37
CA ARG A 136 0.03 -22.79 14.40
C ARG A 136 0.10 -23.77 15.56
N GLU A 137 -0.39 -23.37 16.74
CA GLU A 137 -0.46 -24.26 17.90
C GLU A 137 -1.42 -25.42 17.65
N GLU A 138 -2.58 -25.16 17.08
CA GLU A 138 -3.54 -26.20 16.69
C GLU A 138 -2.92 -27.21 15.70
N MET A 139 -2.26 -26.72 14.64
CA MET A 139 -1.57 -27.58 13.68
C MET A 139 -0.45 -28.39 14.33
N LYS A 140 0.31 -27.79 15.25
CA LYS A 140 1.39 -28.48 15.97
C LYS A 140 0.83 -29.64 16.81
N ASN A 141 -0.28 -29.41 17.52
CA ASN A 141 -0.92 -30.44 18.33
C ASN A 141 -1.48 -31.57 17.47
N LYS A 142 -2.18 -31.25 16.38
CA LYS A 142 -2.67 -32.25 15.41
C LYS A 142 -1.55 -33.14 14.86
N ILE A 143 -0.44 -32.54 14.45
CA ILE A 143 0.73 -33.29 13.96
C ILE A 143 1.32 -34.18 15.07
N ALA A 144 1.39 -33.69 16.30
CA ALA A 144 1.90 -34.48 17.43
C ALA A 144 0.99 -35.68 17.75
N GLU A 145 -0.33 -35.49 17.74
CA GLU A 145 -1.33 -36.55 17.91
C GLU A 145 -1.23 -37.60 16.80
N GLU A 146 -1.16 -37.19 15.53
CA GLU A 146 -0.99 -38.10 14.39
C GLU A 146 0.30 -38.93 14.49
N ILE A 147 1.39 -38.32 14.93
CA ILE A 147 2.66 -39.03 15.16
C ILE A 147 2.51 -40.03 16.30
N PHE A 148 1.89 -39.63 17.41
CA PHE A 148 1.69 -40.50 18.57
C PHE A 148 0.84 -41.73 18.22
N GLU A 149 -0.26 -41.55 17.50
CA GLU A 149 -1.10 -42.66 17.04
C GLU A 149 -0.34 -43.65 16.14
N ARG A 150 0.54 -43.17 15.27
CA ARG A 150 1.38 -44.03 14.42
C ARG A 150 2.48 -44.79 15.17
N LEU A 151 2.86 -44.33 16.35
CA LEU A 151 3.90 -44.92 17.18
C LEU A 151 3.34 -45.85 18.27
N LYS A 152 2.02 -46.00 18.37
CA LYS A 152 1.42 -46.99 19.29
C LYS A 152 1.85 -48.40 18.84
N PRO A 153 2.46 -49.21 19.73
CA PRO A 153 2.76 -50.59 19.42
C PRO A 153 1.46 -51.37 19.15
N ILE A 154 1.52 -52.26 18.16
CA ILE A 154 0.46 -53.25 17.85
C ILE A 154 0.30 -54.19 19.04
#